data_AF-A0A969TA61-F1
#
_entry.id   AF-A0A969TA61-F1
#
_cell.length_a   1.000
_cell.length_b   1.000
_cell.length_c   1.000
_cell.angle_alpha   90.00
_cell.angle_beta   90.00
_cell.angle_gamma   90.00
#
_symmetry.space_group_name_H-M   'P 1'
#
loop_
_entity.id
_entity.type
_entity.pdbx_description
1 polymer ?
#
loop_
_entity_poly.entity_id
_entity_poly.type
_entity_poly.pdbx_seq_one_letter_code
_entity_poly.pdbx_strand_id
1 'polypeptide(L)'
;MRINTIQRWVIIGFFELIISLFLISIAPLFLNSNQPIIGLLIWLSVPTVLGGSGIYVALKISNAQKARRLFLAKFPQYSYLEIEKFIEISRDRIAQNLDLLEAANNDPEFQRLNVSLLDLLDKTKKQ
;
A
#
# COMPACT_ATOMS: atom_id res chain seq x y z
N MET A 1 11.40 14.38 -10.86
CA MET A 1 10.87 14.21 -9.48
C MET A 1 10.41 12.77 -9.32
N ARG A 2 10.93 12.01 -8.33
CA ARG A 2 10.36 10.69 -8.00
C ARG A 2 9.11 10.92 -7.16
N ILE A 3 7.97 10.41 -7.63
CA ILE A 3 6.70 10.48 -6.91
C ILE A 3 6.70 9.39 -5.82
N ASN A 4 6.34 9.77 -4.60
CA ASN A 4 6.24 8.83 -3.49
C ASN A 4 5.02 7.89 -3.65
N THR A 5 5.04 6.70 -3.06
CA THR A 5 3.96 5.71 -3.14
C THR A 5 2.63 6.27 -2.62
N ILE A 6 2.64 7.03 -1.52
CA ILE A 6 1.44 7.71 -1.01
C ILE A 6 0.94 8.77 -1.98
N GLN A 7 1.83 9.63 -2.50
CA GLN A 7 1.46 10.65 -3.49
C GLN A 7 0.85 10.01 -4.74
N ARG A 8 1.39 8.88 -5.19
CA ARG A 8 0.83 8.13 -6.31
C ARG A 8 -0.60 7.66 -6.03
N TRP A 9 -0.87 7.14 -4.83
CA TRP A 9 -2.23 6.72 -4.45
C TRP A 9 -3.19 7.89 -4.35
N VAL A 10 -2.75 9.03 -3.82
CA VAL A 10 -3.57 10.25 -3.76
C VAL A 10 -3.95 10.72 -5.17
N ILE A 11 -2.98 10.73 -6.10
CA ILE A 11 -3.22 11.10 -7.50
C ILE A 11 -4.21 10.13 -8.15
N ILE A 12 -4.01 8.82 -7.99
CA ILE A 12 -4.92 7.80 -8.53
C ILE A 12 -6.33 7.98 -7.96
N GLY A 13 -6.47 8.11 -6.64
CA GLY A 13 -7.77 8.31 -5.99
C GLY A 13 -8.47 9.60 -6.42
N PHE A 14 -7.72 10.68 -6.64
CA PHE A 14 -8.27 11.92 -7.16
C PHE A 14 -8.84 11.76 -8.57
N PHE A 15 -8.11 11.09 -9.47
CA PHE A 15 -8.60 10.80 -10.82
C PHE A 15 -9.80 9.83 -10.80
N GLU A 16 -9.77 8.79 -9.96
CA GLU A 16 -10.91 7.88 -9.78
C GLU A 16 -12.18 8.64 -9.38
N LEU A 17 -12.05 9.61 -8.46
CA LEU A 17 -13.16 10.44 -7.99
C LEU A 17 -13.73 11.32 -9.11
N ILE A 18 -12.87 12.00 -9.87
CA ILE A 18 -13.30 12.83 -11.01
C ILE A 18 -14.02 11.99 -12.06
N ILE A 19 -13.44 10.86 -12.46
CA ILE A 19 -14.02 9.98 -13.48
C ILE A 19 -15.35 9.42 -12.99
N SER A 20 -15.42 9.03 -11.73
CA SER A 20 -16.64 8.49 -11.10
C SER A 20 -17.76 9.52 -11.03
N LEU A 21 -17.45 10.77 -10.66
CA LEU A 21 -18.41 11.88 -10.69
C LEU A 21 -18.93 12.13 -12.10
N PHE A 22 -18.03 12.15 -13.09
CA PHE A 22 -18.40 12.32 -14.48
C PHE A 22 -19.33 11.20 -14.97
N LEU A 23 -18.97 9.95 -14.70
CA LEU A 23 -19.76 8.78 -15.08
C LEU A 23 -21.15 8.78 -14.43
N ILE A 24 -21.23 9.02 -13.12
CA ILE A 24 -22.52 9.13 -12.41
C ILE A 24 -23.37 10.25 -13.01
N SER A 25 -22.76 11.37 -13.39
CA SER A 25 -23.49 12.53 -13.96
C SER A 25 -24.13 12.20 -15.32
N ILE A 26 -23.49 11.36 -16.14
CA ILE A 26 -24.03 10.95 -17.44
C ILE A 26 -24.91 9.69 -17.37
N ALA A 27 -24.86 8.93 -16.27
CA ALA A 27 -25.63 7.69 -16.11
C ALA A 27 -27.15 7.86 -16.34
N PRO A 28 -27.82 8.93 -15.88
CA PRO A 28 -29.24 9.16 -16.15
C PRO A 28 -29.57 9.28 -17.64
N LEU A 29 -28.66 9.85 -18.45
CA LEU A 29 -28.84 9.96 -19.91
C LEU A 29 -28.96 8.58 -20.54
N PHE A 30 -28.15 7.63 -20.09
CA PHE A 30 -28.21 6.25 -20.59
C PHE A 30 -29.41 5.50 -20.04
N LEU A 31 -29.72 5.64 -18.75
CA LEU A 31 -30.88 5.01 -18.11
C LEU A 31 -32.21 5.37 -18.80
N ASN A 32 -32.33 6.59 -19.33
CA ASN A 32 -33.51 7.07 -20.04
C ASN A 32 -33.37 7.04 -21.57
N SER A 33 -32.44 6.25 -22.10
CA SER A 33 -32.19 6.11 -23.55
C SER A 33 -32.56 4.73 -24.09
N ASN A 34 -32.29 4.51 -25.37
CA ASN A 34 -32.37 3.19 -26.01
C ASN A 34 -31.31 2.19 -25.49
N GLN A 35 -30.38 2.62 -24.62
CA GLN A 35 -29.33 1.78 -24.04
C GLN A 35 -29.30 1.89 -22.49
N PRO A 36 -30.36 1.48 -21.79
CA PRO A 36 -30.46 1.59 -20.33
C PRO A 36 -29.42 0.73 -19.59
N ILE A 37 -28.97 -0.36 -20.23
CA ILE A 37 -27.96 -1.27 -19.68
C ILE A 37 -26.65 -0.52 -19.37
N ILE A 38 -26.25 0.45 -20.20
CA ILE A 38 -25.02 1.23 -19.98
C ILE A 38 -25.14 2.06 -18.70
N GLY A 39 -26.29 2.71 -18.51
CA GLY A 39 -26.56 3.50 -17.30
C GLY A 39 -26.54 2.65 -16.04
N LEU A 40 -27.09 1.44 -16.10
CA LEU A 40 -27.09 0.48 -14.99
C LEU A 40 -25.67 -0.05 -14.70
N LEU A 41 -24.87 -0.31 -15.74
CA LEU A 41 -23.45 -0.69 -15.59
C LEU A 41 -22.64 0.41 -14.90
N ILE A 42 -22.86 1.67 -15.27
CA ILE A 42 -22.22 2.80 -14.59
C ILE A 42 -22.62 2.83 -13.11
N TRP A 43 -23.92 2.68 -12.84
CA TRP A 43 -24.47 2.71 -11.47
C TRP A 43 -23.89 1.63 -10.57
N LEU A 44 -23.58 0.44 -11.10
CA LEU A 44 -22.98 -0.65 -10.34
C LEU A 44 -21.45 -0.54 -10.26
N SER A 45 -20.80 -0.16 -11.36
CA SER A 45 -19.33 -0.15 -11.45
C SER A 45 -18.72 0.96 -10.60
N VAL A 46 -19.28 2.16 -10.59
CA VAL A 46 -18.69 3.30 -9.89
C VAL A 46 -18.59 3.06 -8.37
N PRO A 47 -19.66 2.67 -7.64
CA PRO A 47 -19.55 2.36 -6.22
C PRO A 47 -18.59 1.19 -5.95
N THR A 48 -18.58 0.18 -6.84
CA THR A 48 -17.71 -1.00 -6.70
C THR A 48 -16.24 -0.61 -6.81
N VAL A 49 -15.88 0.20 -7.80
CA VAL A 49 -14.50 0.67 -8.02
C VAL A 49 -14.06 1.58 -6.88
N LEU A 50 -14.87 2.57 -6.50
CA LEU A 50 -14.54 3.48 -5.40
C LEU A 50 -14.42 2.74 -4.06
N GLY A 51 -15.37 1.86 -3.75
CA GLY A 51 -15.37 1.04 -2.54
C GLY A 51 -14.16 0.10 -2.51
N GLY A 52 -13.89 -0.60 -3.60
CA GLY A 52 -12.75 -1.51 -3.73
C GLY A 52 -11.41 -0.80 -3.58
N SER A 53 -11.24 0.36 -4.22
CA SER A 53 -10.04 1.18 -4.13
C SER A 53 -9.79 1.66 -2.68
N GLY A 54 -10.82 2.18 -2.01
CA GLY A 54 -10.74 2.60 -0.62
C GLY A 54 -10.38 1.45 0.33
N ILE A 55 -11.03 0.29 0.18
CA ILE A 55 -10.75 -0.91 0.98
C ILE A 55 -9.30 -1.38 0.76
N TYR A 56 -8.83 -1.40 -0.48
CA TYR A 56 -7.47 -1.81 -0.82
C TYR A 56 -6.43 -0.94 -0.10
N VAL A 57 -6.56 0.39 -0.19
CA VAL A 57 -5.64 1.33 0.46
C VAL A 57 -5.68 1.16 1.99
N ALA A 58 -6.88 1.04 2.58
CA ALA A 58 -7.04 0.86 4.02
C ALA A 58 -6.38 -0.44 4.51
N LEU A 59 -6.56 -1.56 3.80
CA LEU A 59 -5.92 -2.83 4.13
C LEU A 59 -4.40 -2.73 4.05
N LYS A 60 -3.88 -2.05 3.02
CA LYS A 60 -2.44 -1.91 2.83
C LYS A 60 -1.79 -1.04 3.90
N ILE A 61 -2.44 0.05 4.30
CA ILE A 61 -2.00 0.88 5.43
C ILE A 61 -2.05 0.09 6.74
N SER A 62 -3.14 -0.64 6.99
CA SER A 62 -3.29 -1.47 8.20
C SER A 62 -2.19 -2.53 8.30
N ASN A 63 -1.88 -3.20 7.18
CA ASN A 63 -0.79 -4.17 7.13
C ASN A 63 0.58 -3.53 7.36
N ALA A 64 0.84 -2.35 6.78
CA ALA A 64 2.07 -1.59 6.99
C ALA A 64 2.23 -1.15 8.46
N GLN A 65 1.14 -0.71 9.12
CA GLN A 65 1.16 -0.37 10.54
C GLN A 65 1.52 -1.58 11.41
N LYS A 66 0.89 -2.73 11.14
CA LYS A 66 1.18 -3.98 11.87
C LYS A 66 2.63 -4.41 11.66
N ALA A 67 3.13 -4.33 10.42
CA ALA A 67 4.49 -4.70 10.09
C ALA A 67 5.52 -3.77 10.76
N ARG A 68 5.27 -2.45 10.76
CA ARG A 68 6.08 -1.47 11.49
C ARG A 68 6.11 -1.78 12.99
N ARG A 69 4.95 -2.08 13.60
CA ARG A 69 4.88 -2.43 15.03
C ARG A 69 5.70 -3.68 15.35
N LEU A 70 5.60 -4.73 14.53
CA LEU A 70 6.40 -5.95 14.72
C LEU A 70 7.91 -5.68 14.59
N PHE A 71 8.30 -4.87 13.60
CA PHE A 71 9.70 -4.50 13.41
C PHE A 71 10.24 -3.65 14.57
N LEU A 72 9.51 -2.63 15.01
CA LEU A 72 9.92 -1.75 16.11
C LEU A 72 9.93 -2.44 17.48
N ALA A 73 9.15 -3.51 17.65
CA ALA A 73 9.19 -4.31 18.87
C ALA A 73 10.55 -5.00 19.06
N LYS A 74 11.21 -5.44 17.97
CA LYS A 74 12.55 -6.05 18.03
C LYS A 74 13.68 -5.04 17.85
N PHE A 75 13.47 -3.98 17.05
CA PHE A 75 14.50 -2.97 16.78
C PHE A 75 14.02 -1.54 17.06
N PRO A 76 13.89 -1.16 18.35
CA PRO A 76 13.36 0.15 18.75
C PRO A 76 14.23 1.33 18.27
N GLN A 77 15.52 1.11 17.99
CA GLN A 77 16.46 2.11 17.47
C GLN A 77 16.07 2.67 16.11
N TYR A 78 15.17 2.00 15.36
CA TYR A 78 14.67 2.45 14.07
C TYR A 78 13.29 3.12 14.14
N SER A 79 12.88 3.64 15.31
CA SER A 79 11.59 4.32 15.50
C SER A 79 11.33 5.48 14.54
N TYR A 80 12.40 6.10 14.01
CA TYR A 80 12.34 7.16 13.01
C TYR A 80 11.84 6.69 11.63
N LEU A 81 11.74 5.38 11.39
CA LEU A 81 11.23 4.87 10.12
C LEU A 81 9.74 5.12 9.97
N GLU A 82 9.40 5.80 8.89
CA GLU A 82 8.01 6.09 8.52
C GLU A 82 7.29 4.86 7.98
N ILE A 83 5.96 4.89 8.08
CA ILE A 83 5.10 3.81 7.60
C ILE A 83 5.27 3.51 6.11
N GLU A 84 5.65 4.51 5.32
CA GLU A 84 5.86 4.38 3.87
C GLU A 84 6.87 3.30 3.50
N LYS A 85 7.92 3.13 4.33
CA LYS A 85 8.91 2.07 4.15
C LYS A 85 8.31 0.67 4.31
N PHE A 86 7.19 0.54 5.01
CA PHE A 86 6.49 -0.71 5.27
C PHE A 86 5.28 -0.92 4.36
N ILE A 87 4.83 0.10 3.61
CA ILE A 87 3.66 0.01 2.72
C ILE A 87 3.84 -1.03 1.60
N GLU A 88 5.07 -1.24 1.15
CA GLU A 88 5.38 -2.17 0.07
C GLU A 88 5.84 -3.54 0.57
N ILE A 89 6.01 -3.71 1.88
CA ILE A 89 6.54 -4.95 2.46
C ILE A 89 5.40 -5.75 3.08
N SER A 90 5.26 -7.01 2.69
CA SER A 90 4.23 -7.86 3.28
C SER A 90 4.59 -8.21 4.73
N ARG A 91 3.57 -8.23 5.60
CA ARG A 91 3.71 -8.60 7.02
C ARG A 91 4.40 -9.96 7.19
N ASP A 92 4.02 -10.94 6.37
CA ASP A 92 4.53 -12.31 6.48
C ASP A 92 6.01 -12.38 6.14
N ARG A 93 6.46 -11.59 5.16
CA ARG A 93 7.89 -11.44 4.86
C ARG A 93 8.64 -10.76 5.99
N ILE A 94 8.07 -9.74 6.60
CA ILE A 94 8.69 -9.10 7.77
C ILE A 94 8.81 -10.08 8.92
N ALA A 95 7.78 -10.89 9.20
CA ALA A 95 7.84 -11.91 10.25
C ALA A 95 8.90 -12.99 9.96
N GLN A 96 8.93 -13.53 8.74
CA GLN A 96 9.92 -14.55 8.34
C GLN A 96 11.36 -14.00 8.35
N ASN A 97 11.54 -12.76 7.89
CA ASN A 97 12.86 -12.15 7.84
C ASN A 97 13.29 -11.58 9.18
N LEU A 98 12.36 -11.29 10.11
CA LEU A 98 12.68 -10.77 11.45
C LEU A 98 13.57 -11.73 12.22
N ASP A 99 13.32 -13.04 12.11
CA ASP A 99 14.12 -14.05 12.81
C ASP A 99 15.51 -14.22 12.17
N LEU A 100 15.60 -14.13 10.83
CA LEU A 100 16.89 -14.10 10.12
C LEU A 100 17.69 -12.83 10.44
N LEU A 101 17.02 -11.68 10.54
CA LEU A 101 17.62 -10.39 10.87
C LEU A 101 18.09 -10.34 12.33
N GLU A 102 17.35 -10.95 13.25
CA GLU A 102 17.75 -11.09 14.65
C GLU A 102 18.95 -12.03 14.80
N ALA A 103 18.94 -13.18 14.12
CA ALA A 103 20.07 -14.10 14.09
C ALA A 103 21.33 -13.43 13.52
N ALA A 104 21.18 -12.68 12.42
CA ALA A 104 22.27 -11.93 11.81
C ALA A 104 22.80 -10.80 12.73
N ASN A 105 21.93 -10.05 13.41
CA ASN A 105 22.36 -8.97 14.29
C ASN A 105 23.14 -9.46 15.53
N ASN A 106 22.87 -10.69 15.96
CA ASN A 106 23.57 -11.34 17.06
C ASN A 106 24.90 -12.00 16.64
N ASP A 107 25.19 -12.05 15.33
CA ASP A 107 26.44 -12.59 14.80
C ASP A 107 27.55 -11.50 14.78
N PRO A 108 28.70 -11.73 15.45
CA PRO A 108 29.81 -10.78 15.48
C PRO A 108 30.44 -10.49 14.10
N GLU A 109 30.27 -11.35 13.09
CA GLU A 109 30.73 -11.05 11.72
C GLU A 109 29.82 -10.03 11.01
N PHE A 110 28.52 -10.05 11.28
CA PHE A 110 27.56 -9.12 10.68
C PHE A 110 27.76 -7.69 11.17
N GLN A 111 28.15 -7.52 12.43
CA GLN A 111 28.52 -6.21 12.98
C GLN A 111 29.76 -5.62 12.29
N ARG A 112 30.68 -6.47 11.79
CA ARG A 112 31.87 -6.03 11.03
C ARG A 112 31.53 -5.61 9.60
N LEU A 113 30.47 -6.15 9.03
CA LEU A 113 30.01 -5.88 7.66
C LEU A 113 29.31 -4.51 7.52
N ASN A 114 28.96 -3.86 8.62
CA ASN A 114 28.33 -2.52 8.66
C ASN A 114 27.09 -2.39 7.73
N VAL A 115 26.42 -3.50 7.44
CA VAL A 115 25.22 -3.54 6.61
C VAL A 115 24.06 -3.07 7.47
N SER A 116 23.46 -1.94 7.10
CA SER A 116 22.29 -1.44 7.83
C SER A 116 21.12 -2.42 7.64
N LEU A 117 20.37 -2.72 8.70
CA LEU A 117 19.11 -3.49 8.59
C LEU A 117 18.14 -2.87 7.56
N LEU A 118 18.28 -1.57 7.30
CA LEU A 118 17.57 -0.85 6.25
C LEU A 118 17.90 -1.31 4.83
N ASP A 119 19.16 -1.67 4.55
CA ASP A 119 19.55 -2.19 3.24
C ASP A 119 18.97 -3.59 2.98
N LEU A 120 18.77 -4.36 4.06
CA LEU A 120 18.10 -5.66 3.97
C LEU A 120 16.58 -5.49 3.75
N LEU A 121 15.96 -4.51 4.40
CA LEU A 121 14.58 -4.10 4.12
C LEU A 121 14.41 -3.63 2.65
N ASP A 122 15.33 -2.82 2.12
CA ASP A 122 15.28 -2.37 0.72
C ASP A 122 15.58 -3.52 -0.26
N LYS A 123 16.39 -4.52 0.10
CA LYS A 123 16.55 -5.74 -0.70
C LYS A 123 15.26 -6.56 -0.76
N THR A 124 14.52 -6.68 0.35
CA THR A 124 13.23 -7.40 0.37
C THR A 124 12.12 -6.72 -0.46
N LYS A 125 12.33 -5.48 -0.89
CA LYS A 125 11.46 -4.74 -1.80
C LYS A 125 11.61 -5.14 -3.28
N LYS A 126 12.78 -5.66 -3.69
CA LYS A 126 13.15 -5.91 -5.09
C LYS A 126 12.96 -7.36 -5.57
N GLN A 127 12.51 -8.26 -4.70
CA GLN A 127 12.22 -9.68 -5.01
C GLN A 127 10.72 -9.96 -4.89
#